data_AF-A0AAN1A7N8-F1
#
_entry.id   AF-A0AAN1A7N8-F1
#
_cell.length_a   1.000
_cell.length_b   1.000
_cell.length_c   1.000
_cell.angle_alpha   90.00
_cell.angle_beta   90.00
_cell.angle_gamma   90.00
#
_symmetry.space_group_name_H-M   'P 1'
#
loop_
_entity.id
_entity.type
_entity.pdbx_description
1 polymer ?
#
loop_
_entity_poly.entity_id
_entity_poly.type
_entity_poly.pdbx_seq_one_letter_code
_entity_poly.pdbx_strand_id
1 'polypeptide(L)' 'MPQLSRYSDEHVEQLLSELTSVLETHKAPVDLSLMVLGNMVTNLINSSVAPAQRQAIARSFAQALQSSINDDPAH' A
#
# COMPACT_ATOMS: atom_id res chain seq x y z
N MET A 1 -19.08 10.48 9.56
CA MET A 1 -18.56 9.96 10.83
C MET A 1 -17.08 9.68 10.64
N PRO A 2 -16.18 10.10 11.54
CA PRO A 2 -14.78 9.77 11.39
C PRO A 2 -14.66 8.26 11.55
N GLN A 3 -14.18 7.58 10.51
CA GLN A 3 -13.74 6.20 10.63
C GLN A 3 -12.65 6.23 11.69
N LEU A 4 -12.93 5.71 12.89
CA LEU A 4 -11.93 5.58 13.93
C LEU A 4 -10.85 4.65 13.33
N SER A 5 -9.73 5.21 12.86
CA SER A 5 -8.63 4.40 12.37
C SER A 5 -8.31 3.37 13.45
N ARG A 6 -8.44 2.09 13.11
CA ARG A 6 -8.14 0.98 14.04
C ARG A 6 -6.66 0.97 14.47
N TYR A 7 -5.85 1.79 13.84
CA TYR A 7 -4.42 1.98 14.06
C TYR A 7 -4.19 3.46 14.39
N SER A 8 -3.24 3.75 15.29
CA SER A 8 -2.84 5.15 15.52
C SER A 8 -2.15 5.69 14.28
N ASP A 9 -2.43 6.95 13.95
CA ASP A 9 -1.82 7.62 12.79
C ASP A 9 -0.29 7.59 12.89
N GLU A 10 0.26 7.79 14.09
CA GLU A 10 1.69 7.69 14.38
C GLU A 10 2.29 6.33 14.01
N HIS A 11 1.59 5.23 14.30
CA HIS A 11 2.09 3.89 13.97
C HIS A 11 2.10 3.64 12.46
N VAL A 12 1.09 4.16 11.75
CA VAL A 12 1.03 4.08 10.28
C VAL A 12 2.15 4.90 9.66
N GLU A 13 2.35 6.13 10.11
CA GLU A 13 3.42 7.02 9.63
C GLU A 13 4.82 6.43 9.87
N GLN A 14 5.05 5.84 11.04
CA GLN A 14 6.31 5.17 11.34
C GLN A 14 6.60 4.04 10.35
N LEU A 15 5.63 3.15 10.10
CA LEU A 15 5.81 2.05 9.16
C LEU A 15 6.05 2.55 7.73
N LEU A 16 5.34 3.59 7.30
CA LEU A 16 5.56 4.20 5.98
C LEU A 16 6.95 4.82 5.85
N SER A 17 7.43 5.48 6.89
CA SER A 17 8.78 6.07 6.93
C SER A 17 9.86 4.99 6.84
N GLU A 18 9.73 3.91 7.59
CA GLU A 18 10.68 2.78 7.55
C GLU A 18 10.71 2.11 6.17
N LEU A 19 9.54 1.86 5.56
CA LEU A 19 9.47 1.30 4.21
C LEU A 19 10.08 2.23 3.15
N THR A 20 9.85 3.53 3.27
CA THR A 20 10.43 4.54 2.36
C THR A 20 11.95 4.57 2.51
N SER A 21 12.46 4.58 3.74
CA SER A 21 13.89 4.57 4.04
C SER A 21 14.60 3.35 3.44
N VAL A 22 13.97 2.17 3.46
CA VAL A 22 14.53 0.97 2.81
C VAL A 22 14.67 1.17 1.30
N LEU A 23 13.65 1.69 0.62
CA LEU A 23 13.70 1.93 -0.82
C LEU A 23 14.77 2.98 -1.19
N GLU A 24 14.89 4.05 -0.40
CA GLU A 24 15.90 5.10 -0.57
C GLU A 24 17.32 4.59 -0.34
N THR A 25 17.53 3.82 0.74
CA THR A 25 18.83 3.23 1.09
C THR A 25 19.37 2.36 -0.05
N HIS A 26 18.49 1.60 -0.70
CA HIS A 26 18.83 0.76 -1.83
C HIS A 26 18.85 1.51 -3.18
N LYS A 27 18.54 2.82 -3.19
CA LYS A 27 18.42 3.65 -4.40
C LYS A 27 17.54 2.99 -5.45
N ALA A 28 16.44 2.37 -5.01
CA ALA A 28 15.55 1.64 -5.90
C ALA A 28 14.86 2.64 -6.85
N PRO A 29 15.02 2.50 -8.18
CA PRO A 29 14.26 3.33 -9.11
C PRO A 29 12.76 3.06 -8.99
N VAL A 30 11.95 3.95 -9.55
CA VAL A 30 10.47 3.93 -9.40
C VAL A 30 9.89 2.59 -9.88
N ASP A 31 10.34 2.08 -11.02
CA ASP A 31 9.90 0.80 -11.59
C ASP A 31 10.22 -0.39 -10.66
N LEU A 32 11.43 -0.45 -10.11
CA LEU A 32 11.82 -1.48 -9.14
C LEU A 32 10.99 -1.37 -7.85
N SER A 33 10.81 -0.15 -7.34
CA SER A 33 10.03 0.11 -6.13
C SER A 33 8.59 -0.35 -6.28
N LEU A 34 7.94 0.02 -7.39
CA LEU A 34 6.58 -0.42 -7.71
C LEU A 34 6.47 -1.94 -7.87
N MET A 35 7.46 -2.57 -8.51
CA MET A 35 7.48 -4.04 -8.66
C MET A 35 7.57 -4.74 -7.30
N VAL A 36 8.47 -4.30 -6.42
CA VAL A 36 8.66 -4.93 -5.09
C VAL A 36 7.45 -4.71 -4.19
N LEU A 37 6.88 -3.50 -4.17
CA LEU A 37 5.65 -3.21 -3.41
C LEU A 37 4.47 -4.04 -3.92
N GLY A 38 4.30 -4.16 -5.24
CA GLY A 38 3.28 -5.03 -5.83
C GLY A 38 3.44 -6.50 -5.45
N ASN A 39 4.68 -7.01 -5.45
CA ASN A 39 4.98 -8.37 -4.98
C ASN A 39 4.69 -8.56 -3.49
N MET A 40 4.98 -7.56 -2.66
CA MET A 40 4.68 -7.59 -1.23
C MET A 40 3.17 -7.68 -0.98
N VAL A 41 2.37 -6.84 -1.64
CA VAL A 41 0.89 -6.89 -1.55
C VAL A 41 0.36 -8.24 -2.03
N THR A 42 0.89 -8.75 -3.15
CA THR A 42 0.50 -10.06 -3.69
C THR A 42 0.80 -11.20 -2.72
N ASN A 43 1.97 -11.17 -2.07
CA ASN A 43 2.38 -12.16 -1.09
C ASN A 43 1.49 -12.12 0.17
N LEU A 44 1.14 -10.93 0.66
CA LEU A 44 0.21 -10.76 1.79
C LEU A 44 -1.17 -11.34 1.47
N ILE A 45 -1.73 -11.03 0.30
CA ILE A 45 -3.04 -11.56 -0.11
C ILE A 45 -2.98 -13.09 -0.27
N ASN A 46 -1.93 -13.64 -0.84
CA ASN A 46 -1.83 -15.09 -1.02
C ASN A 46 -1.59 -15.85 0.29
N SER A 47 -0.90 -15.25 1.26
CA SER A 47 -0.48 -15.93 2.49
C SER A 47 -1.47 -15.73 3.64
N SER A 48 -2.09 -14.54 3.73
CA SER A 48 -2.87 -14.12 4.90
C SER A 48 -4.36 -14.00 4.63
N VAL A 49 -4.82 -14.19 3.39
CA VAL A 49 -6.24 -14.12 3.01
C VAL A 49 -6.73 -15.48 2.50
N ALA A 50 -7.92 -15.88 2.95
CA ALA A 50 -8.59 -17.09 2.49
C ALA A 50 -8.77 -17.08 0.96
N PRO A 51 -8.53 -18.20 0.25
CA PRO A 51 -8.56 -18.24 -1.22
C PRO A 51 -9.80 -17.61 -1.86
N ALA A 52 -10.98 -17.85 -1.27
CA ALA A 52 -12.26 -17.32 -1.76
C ALA A 52 -12.37 -15.78 -1.71
N GLN A 53 -11.58 -15.10 -0.86
CA GLN A 53 -11.66 -13.66 -0.65
C GLN A 53 -10.56 -12.88 -1.39
N ARG A 54 -9.49 -13.55 -1.84
CA ARG A 54 -8.30 -12.90 -2.42
C ARG A 54 -8.62 -11.95 -3.57
N GLN A 55 -9.45 -12.37 -4.52
CA GLN A 55 -9.83 -11.52 -5.65
C GLN A 55 -10.63 -10.29 -5.22
N ALA A 56 -11.54 -10.44 -4.24
CA ALA A 56 -12.33 -9.32 -3.74
C ALA A 56 -11.43 -8.28 -3.05
N ILE A 57 -10.49 -8.74 -2.21
CA ILE A 57 -9.53 -7.87 -1.53
C ILE A 57 -8.59 -7.18 -2.53
N ALA A 58 -8.04 -7.92 -3.50
CA ALA A 58 -7.18 -7.34 -4.53
C ALA A 58 -7.88 -6.25 -5.33
N ARG A 59 -9.16 -6.47 -5.71
CA ARG A 59 -9.97 -5.46 -6.42
C ARG A 59 -10.22 -4.23 -5.55
N SER A 60 -10.60 -4.42 -4.29
CA SER A 60 -10.82 -3.31 -3.35
C SER A 60 -9.55 -2.50 -3.13
N PHE A 61 -8.40 -3.16 -3.00
CA PHE A 61 -7.09 -2.49 -2.87
C PHE A 61 -6.77 -1.66 -4.12
N ALA A 62 -6.94 -2.22 -5.32
CA ALA A 62 -6.70 -1.50 -6.57
C ALA A 62 -7.62 -0.29 -6.74
N GLN A 63 -8.90 -0.40 -6.35
CA GLN A 63 -9.85 0.71 -6.39
C GLN A 63 -9.48 1.81 -5.40
N ALA A 64 -9.05 1.45 -4.19
CA ALA A 64 -8.57 2.41 -3.20
C ALA A 64 -7.32 3.14 -3.70
N LEU A 65 -6.36 2.41 -4.28
CA LEU A 65 -5.16 3.00 -4.88
C LEU A 65 -5.52 4.00 -5.99
N GLN A 66 -6.42 3.62 -6.91
CA GLN A 66 -6.88 4.51 -7.97
C GLN A 66 -7.57 5.76 -7.42
N SER A 67 -8.40 5.61 -6.38
CA SER A 67 -9.09 6.73 -5.75
C SER A 67 -8.16 7.67 -4.97
N SER A 68 -7.00 7.18 -4.53
CA SER A 68 -6.00 7.98 -3.80
C SER A 68 -5.06 8.76 -4.73
N ILE A 69 -5.03 8.43 -6.01
CA ILE A 69 -4.24 9.14 -7.02
C ILE A 69 -5.16 10.22 -7.61
N ASN A 70 -5.01 11.45 -7.14
CA ASN A 70 -5.75 12.60 -7.67
C ASN A 70 -5.01 13.21 -8.86
N ASP A 71 -5.73 13.49 -9.94
CA ASP A 71 -5.30 14.40 -11.03
C ASP A 71 -5.63 15.85 -10.67
N ASP A 72 -5.26 16.32 -9.47
CA ASP A 72 -5.50 17.72 -9.10
C ASP A 72 -4.23 18.57 -9.33
N PRO A 73 -4.15 19.39 -10.39
CA PRO A 73 -3.00 20.25 -10.67
C PRO A 73 -2.89 21.46 -9.70
N ALA A 74 -3.62 21.48 -8.59
CA ALA A 74 -3.72 22.63 -7.68
C ALA A 74 -3.05 22.47 -6.31
N HIS A 75 -2.33 21.38 -6.04
CA HIS A 75 -1.50 21.23 -4.82
C HIS A 75 -0.08 20.75 -5.14
#